data_AF-Q8I8F7-F1
#
_entry.id   AF-Q8I8F7-F1
#
_cell.length_a   1.000
_cell.length_b   1.000
_cell.length_c   1.000
_cell.angle_alpha   90.00
_cell.angle_beta   90.00
_cell.angle_gamma   90.00
#
_symmetry.space_group_name_H-M   'P 1'
#
loop_
_entity.id
_entity.type
_entity.pdbx_description
1 polymer ?
#
loop_
_entity_poly.entity_id
_entity_poly.type
_entity_poly.pdbx_seq_one_letter_code
_entity_poly.pdbx_strand_id
1 'polypeptide(L)'
;AQAGGGSSQFCISVGTAIPPEHKNLRECFDGKIGPETLYKIEDSRVKESAQKSLQLHEVLSSVSFGSLGAENIRGGNGKDGCNLVRTDNNGILKGGSPTRHNLTWGGGVMNFGS
;
A
#
# COMPACT_ATOMS: atom_id res chain seq x y z
N ALA A 1 0.50 -5.82 0.16
CA ALA A 1 1.64 -6.64 -0.30
C ALA A 1 1.26 -8.13 -0.37
N GLN A 2 0.79 -8.74 0.72
CA GLN A 2 0.44 -10.18 0.72
C GLN A 2 -0.81 -10.54 -0.09
N ALA A 3 -1.73 -9.59 -0.32
CA ALA A 3 -2.85 -9.75 -1.24
C ALA A 3 -2.39 -9.66 -2.71
N GLY A 4 -1.57 -10.61 -3.12
CA GLY A 4 -1.11 -10.83 -4.49
C GLY A 4 -1.25 -12.32 -4.84
N GLY A 5 -2.01 -12.62 -5.88
CA GLY A 5 -2.14 -13.96 -6.45
C GLY A 5 -1.02 -14.28 -7.44
N GLY A 6 -1.09 -15.43 -8.11
CA GLY A 6 -0.04 -15.83 -9.07
C GLY A 6 0.06 -14.91 -10.30
N SER A 7 -1.05 -14.34 -10.77
CA SER A 7 -1.07 -13.34 -11.85
C SER A 7 -2.39 -12.59 -11.88
N SER A 8 -2.41 -11.37 -12.44
CA SER A 8 -3.59 -10.54 -12.74
C SER A 8 -4.53 -10.22 -11.57
N GLN A 9 -4.23 -10.66 -10.36
CA GLN A 9 -5.00 -10.41 -9.16
C GLN A 9 -4.06 -9.96 -8.05
N PHE A 10 -4.07 -8.67 -7.72
CA PHE A 10 -3.18 -8.08 -6.72
C PHE A 10 -3.64 -6.70 -6.28
N CYS A 11 -3.22 -6.29 -5.08
CA CYS A 11 -3.57 -4.99 -4.50
C CYS A 11 -2.48 -3.91 -4.58
N ILE A 12 -1.28 -4.26 -5.05
CA ILE A 12 -0.21 -3.29 -5.34
C ILE A 12 0.27 -3.56 -6.75
N SER A 13 0.35 -2.54 -7.60
CA SER A 13 0.80 -2.65 -8.98
C SER A 13 2.14 -1.95 -9.17
N VAL A 14 2.93 -2.44 -10.11
CA VAL A 14 4.16 -1.80 -10.62
C VAL A 14 4.08 -1.58 -12.14
N GLY A 15 2.86 -1.45 -12.67
CA GLY A 15 2.61 -1.28 -14.10
C GLY A 15 2.59 -2.57 -14.93
N THR A 16 2.66 -3.74 -14.28
CA THR A 16 2.60 -5.05 -14.95
C THR A 16 1.42 -5.88 -14.45
N ALA A 17 1.12 -6.99 -15.13
CA ALA A 17 0.08 -7.95 -14.73
C ALA A 17 0.55 -8.96 -13.66
N ILE A 18 1.72 -8.73 -13.05
CA ILE A 18 2.30 -9.60 -12.03
C ILE A 18 2.40 -8.80 -10.72
N PRO A 19 2.01 -9.38 -9.57
CA PRO A 19 2.20 -8.71 -8.30
C PRO A 19 3.68 -8.37 -8.06
N PRO A 20 3.97 -7.26 -7.38
CA PRO A 20 5.33 -6.87 -7.07
C PRO A 20 5.99 -7.88 -6.12
N GLU A 21 7.28 -8.09 -6.34
CA GLU A 21 8.14 -8.81 -5.40
C GLU A 21 8.82 -7.81 -4.45
N HIS A 22 9.53 -8.33 -3.44
CA HIS A 22 10.27 -7.52 -2.47
C HIS A 22 11.24 -6.51 -3.13
N LYS A 23 11.87 -6.87 -4.26
CA LYS A 23 12.76 -5.99 -5.02
C LYS A 23 12.07 -4.74 -5.60
N ASN A 24 10.74 -4.75 -5.72
CA ASN A 24 9.94 -3.59 -6.12
C ASN A 24 9.49 -2.78 -4.90
N LEU A 25 9.32 -3.44 -3.75
CA LEU A 25 8.88 -2.86 -2.48
C LEU A 25 10.05 -2.77 -1.50
N ARG A 26 11.22 -2.29 -1.98
CA ARG A 26 12.48 -2.34 -1.22
C ARG A 26 12.41 -1.56 0.08
N GLU A 27 11.58 -0.52 0.17
CA GLU A 27 11.43 0.25 1.41
C GLU A 27 10.57 -0.47 2.46
N CYS A 28 9.85 -1.51 2.05
CA CYS A 28 8.96 -2.27 2.91
C CYS A 28 9.59 -3.57 3.42
N PHE A 29 10.38 -4.25 2.57
CA PHE A 29 10.86 -5.62 2.86
C PHE A 29 12.36 -5.80 2.61
N ASP A 30 13.02 -6.52 3.51
CA ASP A 30 14.43 -6.94 3.45
C ASP A 30 14.60 -8.38 2.92
N GLY A 31 13.65 -8.85 2.12
CA GLY A 31 13.63 -10.22 1.61
C GLY A 31 12.25 -10.60 1.11
N LYS A 32 12.04 -11.89 0.80
CA LYS A 32 10.74 -12.39 0.31
C LYS A 32 9.59 -11.86 1.18
N ILE A 33 8.55 -11.32 0.55
CA ILE A 33 7.40 -10.67 1.21
C ILE A 33 6.84 -11.63 2.29
N GLY A 34 6.92 -11.19 3.55
CA GLY A 34 6.50 -11.96 4.70
C GLY A 34 6.67 -11.15 6.00
N PRO A 35 6.18 -11.67 7.13
CA PRO A 35 6.24 -10.96 8.40
C PRO A 35 7.68 -10.75 8.88
N GLU A 36 8.56 -11.75 8.74
CA GLU A 36 9.93 -11.69 9.24
C GLU A 36 10.88 -10.82 8.39
N THR A 37 10.41 -10.36 7.22
CA THR A 37 11.20 -9.51 6.31
C THR A 37 10.78 -8.05 6.36
N LEU A 38 9.81 -7.68 7.20
CA LEU A 38 9.52 -6.28 7.50
C LEU A 38 10.65 -5.69 8.35
N TYR A 39 11.06 -4.46 8.07
CA TYR A 39 12.08 -3.76 8.85
C TYR A 39 11.65 -3.56 10.31
N LYS A 40 12.50 -3.99 11.24
CA LYS A 40 12.34 -3.87 12.70
C LYS A 40 13.13 -2.65 13.20
N ILE A 41 12.78 -2.17 14.40
CA ILE A 41 13.34 -0.93 14.96
C ILE A 41 14.87 -0.95 15.10
N GLU A 42 15.46 -2.14 15.31
CA GLU A 42 16.91 -2.29 15.49
C GLU A 42 17.68 -2.56 14.19
N ASP A 43 16.99 -2.69 13.05
CA ASP A 43 17.63 -2.96 11.77
C ASP A 43 18.50 -1.79 11.32
N SER A 44 19.58 -2.09 10.60
CA SER A 44 20.57 -1.09 10.14
C SER A 44 19.92 0.05 9.39
N ARG A 45 19.03 -0.26 8.45
CA ARG A 45 18.32 0.75 7.65
C ARG A 45 17.49 1.72 8.50
N VAL A 46 16.87 1.23 9.58
CA VAL A 46 16.07 2.08 10.47
C VAL A 46 16.99 3.01 11.27
N LYS A 47 18.09 2.48 11.79
CA LYS A 47 19.12 3.27 12.48
C LYS A 47 19.76 4.32 11.57
N GLU A 48 20.08 3.96 10.34
CA GLU A 48 20.61 4.88 9.32
C GLU A 48 19.59 5.96 8.95
N SER A 49 18.28 5.64 8.95
CA SER A 49 17.23 6.61 8.64
C SER A 49 17.16 7.74 9.68
N ALA A 50 17.48 7.44 10.95
CA ALA A 50 17.54 8.44 12.03
C ALA A 50 18.72 9.41 11.90
N GLN A 51 19.72 9.09 11.06
CA GLN A 51 20.88 9.94 10.80
C GLN A 51 20.69 10.86 9.59
N LYS A 52 19.58 10.72 8.85
CA LYS A 52 19.28 11.59 7.71
C LYS A 52 18.96 12.99 8.18
N SER A 53 19.36 14.00 7.40
CA SER A 53 19.03 15.41 7.65
C SER A 53 17.59 15.77 7.29
N LEU A 54 16.66 14.81 7.39
CA LEU A 54 15.24 14.99 7.09
C LEU A 54 14.47 15.29 8.37
N GLN A 55 13.68 16.35 8.33
CA GLN A 55 12.75 16.69 9.39
C GLN A 55 11.42 15.96 9.22
N LEU A 56 10.68 15.79 10.33
CA LEU A 56 9.41 15.07 10.34
C LEU A 56 8.40 15.63 9.31
N HIS A 57 8.31 16.95 9.18
CA HIS A 57 7.35 17.58 8.28
C HIS A 57 7.65 17.31 6.79
N GLU A 58 8.92 17.15 6.42
CA GLU A 58 9.34 16.81 5.06
C GLU A 58 8.92 15.38 4.71
N VAL A 59 9.17 14.44 5.63
CA VAL A 59 8.78 13.03 5.47
C VAL A 59 7.27 12.88 5.40
N LEU A 60 6.51 13.59 6.25
CA LEU A 60 5.04 13.58 6.18
C LEU A 60 4.52 14.16 4.86
N SER A 61 5.12 15.25 4.36
CA SER A 61 4.72 15.87 3.10
C SER A 61 4.96 14.93 1.90
N SER A 62 5.99 14.09 1.95
CA SER A 62 6.36 13.17 0.86
C SER A 62 5.26 12.18 0.45
N VAL A 63 4.35 11.82 1.37
CA VAL A 63 3.24 10.90 1.11
C VAL A 63 1.90 11.62 0.85
N SER A 64 1.93 12.95 0.74
CA SER A 64 0.73 13.75 0.45
C SER A 64 0.25 13.53 -0.99
N PHE A 65 -1.04 13.77 -1.24
CA PHE A 65 -1.59 13.74 -2.59
C PHE A 65 -0.88 14.72 -3.54
N GLY A 66 -0.48 15.89 -3.03
CA GLY A 66 0.24 16.89 -3.84
C GLY A 66 1.64 16.47 -4.24
N SER A 67 2.33 15.69 -3.39
CA SER A 67 3.67 15.17 -3.70
C SER A 67 3.63 13.90 -4.56
N LEU A 68 2.62 13.03 -4.34
CA LEU A 68 2.51 11.78 -5.07
C LEU A 68 1.82 11.95 -6.43
N GLY A 69 0.73 12.69 -6.51
CA GLY A 69 -0.12 12.72 -7.71
C GLY A 69 -0.99 11.46 -7.87
N ALA A 70 -2.09 11.60 -8.61
CA ALA A 70 -3.08 10.53 -8.76
C ALA A 70 -2.52 9.30 -9.50
N GLU A 71 -1.62 9.53 -10.46
CA GLU A 71 -0.97 8.55 -11.31
C GLU A 71 0.02 7.64 -10.56
N ASN A 72 0.64 8.13 -9.49
CA ASN A 72 1.53 7.32 -8.65
C ASN A 72 0.78 6.59 -7.53
N ILE A 73 -0.46 7.00 -7.22
CA ILE A 73 -1.31 6.33 -6.23
C ILE A 73 -2.15 5.22 -6.88
N ARG A 74 -2.80 5.53 -8.02
CA ARG A 74 -3.66 4.58 -8.73
C ARG A 74 -2.87 3.85 -9.81
N GLY A 75 -2.43 2.64 -9.50
CA GLY A 75 -1.85 1.70 -10.47
C GLY A 75 -2.84 0.65 -10.98
N GLY A 76 -2.33 -0.29 -11.79
CA GLY A 76 -3.07 -1.46 -12.26
C GLY A 76 -3.70 -1.33 -13.65
N ASN A 77 -4.28 -2.42 -14.14
CA ASN A 77 -4.98 -2.50 -15.43
C ASN A 77 -6.50 -2.32 -15.31
N GLY A 78 -6.99 -2.01 -14.10
CA GLY A 78 -8.43 -1.83 -13.81
C GLY A 78 -9.22 -3.13 -13.66
N LYS A 79 -8.55 -4.29 -13.78
CA LYS A 79 -9.12 -5.64 -13.62
C LYS A 79 -8.32 -6.50 -12.64
N ASP A 80 -7.47 -5.87 -11.82
CA ASP A 80 -6.56 -6.57 -10.89
C ASP A 80 -7.26 -7.17 -9.66
N GLY A 81 -8.59 -7.15 -9.61
CA GLY A 81 -9.40 -7.92 -8.65
C GLY A 81 -9.16 -7.61 -7.18
N CYS A 82 -8.55 -6.46 -6.84
CA CYS A 82 -8.29 -6.11 -5.45
C CYS A 82 -9.56 -5.65 -4.72
N ASN A 83 -10.19 -6.57 -3.99
CA ASN A 83 -11.38 -6.25 -3.20
C ASN A 83 -11.09 -5.35 -1.99
N LEU A 84 -9.83 -5.24 -1.52
CA LEU A 84 -9.44 -4.38 -0.39
C LEU A 84 -9.56 -2.87 -0.67
N VAL A 85 -9.69 -2.49 -1.95
CA VAL A 85 -9.87 -1.08 -2.37
C VAL A 85 -11.28 -0.82 -2.93
N ARG A 86 -12.23 -1.73 -2.69
CA ARG A 86 -13.61 -1.63 -3.15
C ARG A 86 -14.58 -1.69 -1.98
N THR A 87 -15.35 -0.63 -1.75
CA THR A 87 -16.44 -0.59 -0.75
C THR A 87 -17.80 -0.91 -1.33
N ASP A 88 -17.98 -0.90 -2.66
CA ASP A 88 -19.18 -1.42 -3.31
C ASP A 88 -19.41 -2.91 -3.06
N ASN A 89 -20.64 -3.38 -3.33
CA ASN A 89 -21.05 -4.78 -3.17
C ASN A 89 -20.03 -5.77 -3.76
N ASN A 90 -19.72 -6.82 -3.00
CA ASN A 90 -18.71 -7.84 -3.29
C ASN A 90 -17.26 -7.33 -3.38
N GLY A 91 -16.97 -6.15 -2.80
CA GLY A 91 -15.63 -5.69 -2.46
C GLY A 91 -15.17 -6.27 -1.11
N ILE A 92 -14.99 -5.41 -0.11
CA ILE A 92 -14.62 -5.83 1.26
C ILE A 92 -15.67 -6.75 1.90
N LEU A 93 -16.95 -6.51 1.67
CA LEU A 93 -18.03 -7.36 2.15
C LEU A 93 -18.65 -8.14 0.99
N LYS A 94 -18.84 -9.45 1.19
CA LYS A 94 -19.58 -10.30 0.26
C LYS A 94 -21.08 -10.06 0.44
N GLY A 95 -21.78 -9.72 -0.63
CA GLY A 95 -23.23 -9.48 -0.61
C GLY A 95 -23.67 -8.16 0.04
N GLY A 96 -22.76 -7.20 0.24
CA GLY A 96 -23.11 -5.86 0.71
C GLY A 96 -21.94 -4.87 0.68
N SER A 97 -22.19 -3.69 1.22
CA SER A 97 -21.23 -2.59 1.36
C SER A 97 -21.09 -2.18 2.84
N PRO A 98 -19.94 -1.65 3.27
CA PRO A 98 -19.76 -1.17 4.64
C PRO A 98 -20.46 0.18 4.83
N THR A 99 -21.78 0.16 4.98
CA THR A 99 -22.62 1.39 5.02
C THR A 99 -22.64 2.12 6.35
N ARG A 100 -22.18 1.49 7.44
CA ARG A 100 -22.26 2.08 8.79
C ARG A 100 -21.12 3.03 9.11
N HIS A 101 -19.96 2.81 8.51
CA HIS A 101 -18.74 3.55 8.80
C HIS A 101 -17.94 3.75 7.52
N ASN A 102 -17.42 4.96 7.32
CA ASN A 102 -16.43 5.20 6.29
C ASN A 102 -15.18 4.38 6.62
N LEU A 103 -14.68 3.64 5.63
CA LEU A 103 -13.45 2.87 5.78
C LEU A 103 -12.25 3.79 5.56
N THR A 104 -11.22 3.62 6.39
CA THR A 104 -9.93 4.30 6.22
C THR A 104 -8.77 3.34 6.40
N TRP A 105 -7.75 3.46 5.54
CA TRP A 105 -6.44 2.84 5.73
C TRP A 105 -5.42 3.89 6.18
N GLY A 106 -4.56 3.51 7.13
CA GLY A 106 -3.46 4.37 7.59
C GLY A 106 -3.87 5.54 8.48
N GLY A 107 -5.04 5.49 9.12
CA GLY A 107 -5.49 6.55 10.05
C GLY A 107 -5.89 7.86 9.36
N GLY A 108 -6.45 7.78 8.15
CA GLY A 108 -6.87 8.95 7.36
C GLY A 108 -6.06 9.18 6.08
N VAL A 109 -5.05 8.35 5.79
CA VAL A 109 -4.23 8.46 4.57
C VAL A 109 -5.03 8.11 3.32
N MET A 110 -5.81 7.02 3.36
CA MET A 110 -6.67 6.60 2.25
C MET A 110 -8.08 6.35 2.77
N ASN A 111 -9.03 7.21 2.37
CA ASN A 111 -10.41 7.22 2.86
C ASN A 111 -11.38 6.77 1.75
N PHE A 112 -12.36 5.95 2.12
CA PHE A 112 -13.41 5.47 1.23
C PHE A 112 -14.78 5.94 1.71
N GLY A 113 -15.66 6.20 0.75
CA GLY A 113 -17.07 6.43 1.03
C GLY A 113 -17.76 5.14 1.49
N SER A 114 -18.82 5.33 2.29
CA SER A 114 -19.82 4.32 2.66
C SER A 114 -20.80 4.05 1.53
#